data_AF-A0A359KQU0-F1
#
_entry.id   AF-A0A359KQU0-F1
#
_cell.length_a   1.000
_cell.length_b   1.000
_cell.length_c   1.000
_cell.angle_alpha   90.00
_cell.angle_beta   90.00
_cell.angle_gamma   90.00
#
_symmetry.space_group_name_H-M   'P 1'
#
loop_
_entity.id
_entity.type
_entity.pdbx_description
1 polymer ?
#
loop_
_entity_poly.entity_id
_entity_poly.type
_entity_poly.pdbx_seq_one_letter_code
_entity_poly.pdbx_strand_id
1 'polypeptide(L)'
;MVDSNIVRAIVLGIVQGLTEFLPVSSSAHLIIVPWLFGWQPFGLAFDVATHLGTLAAVLVYFWRDLVAMARGAIGGWRSLVRGRLPEDEMGRLGLFIVVATIPAAMAGVLLESSIDKHFHQDPIGSAPMVALALLLMGMGLLLG
;
A
#
# COMPACT_ATOMS: atom_id res chain seq x y z
N MET A 1 26.10 20.39 13.79
CA MET A 1 24.74 20.94 13.84
C MET A 1 23.85 19.95 13.11
N VAL A 2 22.89 19.33 13.79
CA VAL A 2 21.92 18.48 13.08
C VAL A 2 20.96 19.45 12.38
N ASP A 3 20.87 19.36 11.05
CA ASP A 3 19.98 20.22 10.28
C ASP A 3 18.52 19.96 10.70
N SER A 4 17.71 21.02 10.82
CA SER A 4 16.29 20.92 11.17
C SER A 4 15.52 19.93 10.28
N ASN A 5 15.99 19.72 9.05
CA ASN A 5 15.41 18.80 8.10
C ASN A 5 15.61 17.32 8.49
N ILE A 6 16.73 16.96 9.11
CA ILE A 6 16.98 15.57 9.54
C ILE A 6 16.00 15.20 10.65
N VAL A 7 15.79 16.08 11.62
CA VAL A 7 14.84 15.85 12.72
C VAL A 7 13.41 15.68 12.17
N ARG A 8 12.99 16.56 11.25
CA ARG A 8 11.67 16.45 10.60
C ARG A 8 11.52 15.15 9.82
N ALA A 9 12.55 14.76 9.06
CA ALA A 9 12.56 13.51 8.30
C ALA A 9 12.44 12.28 9.22
N ILE A 10 13.13 12.29 10.38
CA ILE A 10 13.00 11.23 11.38
C ILE A 10 11.58 11.17 11.95
N VAL A 11 11.01 12.32 12.33
CA VAL A 11 9.64 12.37 12.87
C VAL A 11 8.63 11.84 11.85
N LEU A 12 8.69 12.33 10.61
CA LEU A 12 7.77 11.89 9.56
C LEU A 12 7.99 10.43 9.15
N GLY A 13 9.24 9.95 9.17
CA GLY A 13 9.55 8.53 8.96
C GLY A 13 8.96 7.64 10.05
N ILE A 14 9.00 8.06 11.32
CA ILE A 14 8.34 7.34 12.42
C ILE A 14 6.82 7.35 12.23
N VAL A 15 6.24 8.51 11.91
CA VAL A 15 4.80 8.63 11.65
C VAL A 15 4.38 7.71 10.50
N GLN A 16 5.09 7.73 9.37
CA GLN A 16 4.82 6.81 8.25
C GLN A 16 4.93 5.35 8.71
N GLY A 17 6.03 4.99 9.39
CA GLY A 17 6.23 3.62 9.86
C GLY A 17 5.13 3.10 10.80
N LEU A 18 4.57 3.97 11.64
CA LEU A 18 3.48 3.62 12.54
C LEU A 18 2.12 3.56 11.82
N THR A 19 1.88 4.51 10.92
CA THR A 19 0.57 4.69 10.26
C THR A 19 0.40 3.86 8.99
N GLU A 20 1.46 3.34 8.37
CA GLU A 20 1.36 2.53 7.16
C GLU A 20 0.71 1.16 7.44
N PHE A 21 0.99 0.58 8.61
CA PHE A 21 0.45 -0.72 9.00
C PHE A 21 -0.90 -0.62 9.71
N LEU A 22 -1.32 0.61 10.02
CA LEU A 22 -2.63 0.90 10.55
C LEU A 22 -3.50 1.43 9.42
N PRO A 23 -4.77 1.00 9.31
CA PRO A 23 -5.67 1.49 8.27
C PRO A 23 -6.21 2.90 8.58
N VAL A 24 -5.31 3.85 8.82
CA VAL A 24 -5.61 5.24 9.24
C VAL A 24 -5.20 6.29 8.20
N SER A 25 -4.88 5.86 6.97
CA SER A 25 -4.33 6.68 5.88
C SER A 25 -2.99 7.36 6.24
N SER A 26 -1.88 6.72 5.90
CA SER A 26 -0.53 7.23 6.17
C SER A 26 -0.24 8.54 5.43
N SER A 27 -0.68 8.67 4.17
CA SER A 27 -0.50 9.90 3.36
C SER A 27 -1.16 11.13 4.00
N ALA A 28 -2.32 10.97 4.67
CA ALA A 28 -2.97 12.07 5.39
C ALA A 28 -2.11 12.56 6.56
N HIS A 29 -1.43 11.66 7.27
CA HIS A 29 -0.57 12.00 8.39
C HIS A 29 0.71 12.72 7.93
N LEU A 30 1.28 12.34 6.78
CA LEU A 30 2.41 13.06 6.16
C LEU A 30 2.06 14.49 5.74
N ILE A 31 0.77 14.82 5.58
CA ILE A 31 0.30 16.20 5.29
C ILE A 31 -0.04 16.95 6.58
N ILE A 32 -0.77 16.30 7.50
CA ILE A 32 -1.28 16.92 8.74
C ILE A 32 -0.14 17.26 9.70
N VAL A 33 0.87 16.38 9.85
CA VAL A 33 1.97 16.62 10.78
C VAL A 33 2.79 17.85 10.39
N PRO A 34 3.28 18.01 9.14
CA PRO A 34 3.94 19.24 8.72
C PRO A 34 3.04 20.48 8.88
N TRP A 35 1.76 20.37 8.55
CA TRP A 35 0.81 21.49 8.70
C TRP A 35 0.67 21.93 10.16
N LEU A 36 0.55 21.00 11.11
CA LEU A 36 0.43 21.29 12.54
C LEU A 36 1.67 22.00 13.11
N PHE A 37 2.85 21.64 12.64
CA PHE A 37 4.12 22.21 13.09
C PHE A 37 4.64 23.37 12.21
N GLY A 38 3.87 23.79 11.20
CA GLY A 38 4.26 24.85 10.26
C GLY A 38 5.50 24.50 9.42
N TRP A 39 5.75 23.21 9.17
CA TRP A 39 6.87 22.74 8.36
C TRP A 39 6.53 22.78 6.88
N GLN A 40 7.55 23.11 6.07
CA GLN A 40 7.46 22.91 4.63
C GLN A 40 7.45 21.40 4.32
N PRO A 41 6.51 20.92 3.48
CA PRO A 41 6.48 19.51 3.10
C PRO A 41 7.71 19.14 2.27
N PHE A 42 8.23 17.92 2.46
CA PHE A 42 9.38 17.42 1.71
C PHE A 42 9.04 17.08 0.24
N GLY A 43 7.75 16.87 -0.06
CA GLY A 43 7.26 16.58 -1.40
C GLY A 43 7.29 15.10 -1.78
N LEU A 44 6.81 14.80 -3.00
CA LEU A 44 6.54 13.45 -3.48
C LEU A 44 7.73 12.47 -3.35
N ALA A 45 8.95 12.94 -3.58
CA ALA A 45 10.13 12.09 -3.50
C ALA A 45 10.35 11.54 -2.08
N PHE A 46 10.04 12.32 -1.05
CA PHE A 46 10.13 11.87 0.33
C PHE A 46 9.01 10.89 0.66
N ASP A 47 7.78 11.18 0.24
CA ASP A 47 6.64 10.28 0.46
C ASP A 47 6.93 8.90 -0.16
N VAL A 48 7.42 8.87 -1.41
CA VAL A 48 7.84 7.63 -2.07
C VAL A 48 8.96 6.93 -1.30
N ALA A 49 9.98 7.67 -0.85
CA ALA A 49 11.08 7.08 -0.09
C ALA A 49 10.61 6.45 1.23
N THR A 50 9.67 7.08 1.94
CA THR A 50 9.14 6.53 3.20
C THR A 50 8.24 5.31 2.96
N HIS A 51 7.45 5.27 1.87
CA HIS A 51 6.71 4.07 1.47
C HIS A 51 7.64 2.92 1.05
N LEU A 52 8.75 3.21 0.38
CA LEU A 52 9.76 2.20 0.08
C LEU A 52 10.42 1.68 1.35
N GLY A 53 10.63 2.55 2.35
CA GLY A 53 11.14 2.17 3.67
C GLY A 53 10.21 1.19 4.40
N THR A 54 8.91 1.47 4.45
CA THR A 54 7.92 0.58 5.07
C THR A 54 7.75 -0.73 4.30
N LEU A 55 7.74 -0.67 2.96
CA LEU A 55 7.74 -1.86 2.10
C LEU A 55 8.97 -2.74 2.38
N ALA A 56 10.16 -2.15 2.46
CA ALA A 56 11.39 -2.87 2.77
C ALA A 56 11.32 -3.53 4.15
N ALA A 57 10.74 -2.86 5.15
CA ALA A 57 10.55 -3.44 6.48
C ALA A 57 9.66 -4.71 6.44
N VAL A 58 8.56 -4.68 5.68
CA VAL A 58 7.69 -5.85 5.48
C VAL A 58 8.43 -6.98 4.76
N LEU A 59 9.14 -6.66 3.67
CA LEU A 59 9.88 -7.64 2.90
C LEU A 59 10.96 -8.34 3.73
N VAL A 60 11.68 -7.59 4.58
CA VAL A 60 12.71 -8.15 5.47
C VAL A 60 12.09 -8.97 6.60
N TYR A 61 11.04 -8.46 7.25
CA TYR A 61 10.39 -9.14 8.37
C TYR A 61 9.73 -10.46 7.93
N PHE A 62 8.96 -10.44 6.84
CA PHE A 62 8.23 -11.61 6.33
C PHE A 62 9.00 -12.39 5.25
N TRP A 63 10.31 -12.19 5.09
CA TRP A 63 11.04 -12.74 3.93
C TRP A 63 10.88 -14.27 3.80
N ARG A 64 10.89 -14.99 4.93
CA ARG A 64 10.74 -16.45 4.95
C ARG A 64 9.35 -16.88 4.52
N ASP A 65 8.34 -16.20 5.03
CA ASP A 65 6.93 -16.48 4.75
C ASP A 65 6.62 -16.15 3.29
N LEU A 66 7.13 -15.02 2.78
CA LEU A 66 7.01 -14.64 1.37
C LEU A 66 7.66 -15.68 0.45
N VAL A 67 8.84 -16.20 0.79
CA VAL A 67 9.50 -17.25 0.01
C VAL A 67 8.70 -18.57 0.08
N ALA A 68 8.22 -18.95 1.26
CA ALA A 68 7.39 -20.15 1.42
C ALA A 68 6.10 -20.05 0.59
N MET A 69 5.44 -18.90 0.65
CA MET A 69 4.20 -18.61 -0.06
C MET A 69 4.41 -18.53 -1.58
N ALA A 70 5.51 -17.96 -2.05
CA ALA A 70 5.87 -17.94 -3.48
C ALA A 70 6.13 -19.35 -4.01
N ARG A 71 6.86 -20.19 -3.25
CA ARG A 71 7.09 -21.60 -3.61
C ARG A 71 5.77 -22.39 -3.59
N GLY A 72 4.95 -22.15 -2.58
CA GLY A 72 3.61 -22.72 -2.44
C GLY A 72 2.71 -22.34 -3.62
N ALA A 73 2.71 -21.08 -4.05
CA ALA A 73 1.91 -20.61 -5.18
C ALA A 73 2.30 -21.31 -6.49
N ILE A 74 3.60 -21.51 -6.75
CA ILE A 74 4.09 -22.24 -7.92
C ILE A 74 3.65 -23.72 -7.85
N GLY A 75 3.76 -24.35 -6.68
CA GLY A 75 3.30 -25.72 -6.45
C GLY A 75 1.79 -25.86 -6.63
N GLY A 76 1.02 -24.92 -6.06
CA GLY A 76 -0.43 -24.87 -6.14
C GLY A 76 -0.94 -24.62 -7.55
N TRP A 77 -0.27 -23.75 -8.31
CA TRP A 77 -0.55 -23.55 -9.73
C TRP A 77 -0.36 -24.84 -10.54
N ARG A 78 0.73 -25.59 -10.29
CA ARG A 78 0.96 -26.89 -10.94
C ARG A 78 -0.12 -27.91 -10.58
N SER A 79 -0.59 -27.92 -9.33
CA SER A 79 -1.69 -28.79 -8.90
C SER A 79 -3.00 -28.42 -9.60
N LEU A 80 -3.32 -27.13 -9.72
CA LEU A 80 -4.50 -26.66 -10.43
C LEU A 80 -4.50 -27.02 -11.92
N VAL A 81 -3.38 -26.83 -12.61
CA VAL A 81 -3.23 -27.24 -14.02
C VAL A 81 -3.43 -28.75 -14.20
N ARG A 82 -3.18 -29.54 -13.14
CA ARG A 82 -3.43 -30.99 -13.09
C ARG A 82 -4.82 -31.35 -12.57
N GLY A 83 -5.72 -30.38 -12.36
CA GLY A 83 -7.08 -30.59 -11.88
C GLY A 83 -7.21 -30.92 -10.39
N ARG A 84 -6.18 -30.62 -9.57
CA ARG A 84 -6.21 -30.85 -8.12
C ARG A 84 -6.09 -29.54 -7.35
N LEU A 85 -6.80 -29.42 -6.25
CA LEU A 85 -6.60 -28.31 -5.33
C LEU A 85 -5.26 -28.47 -4.59
N PRO A 86 -4.55 -27.37 -4.27
CA PRO A 86 -3.35 -27.46 -3.45
C PRO A 86 -3.72 -27.99 -2.06
N GLU A 87 -3.09 -29.09 -1.63
CA GLU A 87 -3.28 -29.66 -0.28
C GLU A 87 -2.58 -28.83 0.81
N ASP A 88 -1.51 -28.11 0.43
CA ASP A 88 -0.73 -27.25 1.30
C ASP A 88 -1.41 -25.88 1.51
N GLU A 89 -1.53 -25.47 2.78
CA GLU A 89 -2.21 -24.24 3.19
C GLU A 89 -1.49 -22.99 2.63
N MET A 90 -0.15 -22.98 2.66
CA MET A 90 0.65 -21.89 2.11
C MET A 90 0.52 -21.81 0.58
N GLY A 91 0.39 -22.95 -0.10
CA GLY A 91 0.11 -23.00 -1.54
C GLY A 91 -1.26 -22.45 -1.93
N ARG A 92 -2.30 -22.67 -1.10
CA ARG A 92 -3.62 -22.05 -1.30
C ARG A 92 -3.58 -20.55 -1.06
N LEU A 93 -2.96 -20.10 0.03
CA LEU A 93 -2.80 -18.69 0.36
C LEU A 93 -2.06 -17.93 -0.75
N GLY A 94 -0.91 -18.44 -1.19
CA GLY A 94 -0.13 -17.82 -2.26
C GLY A 94 -0.90 -17.73 -3.59
N LEU A 95 -1.66 -18.77 -3.93
CA LEU A 95 -2.53 -18.74 -5.11
C LEU A 95 -3.64 -17.70 -4.98
N PHE A 96 -4.33 -17.64 -3.83
CA PHE A 96 -5.38 -16.66 -3.61
C PHE A 96 -4.87 -15.23 -3.69
N ILE A 97 -3.67 -14.96 -3.16
CA ILE A 97 -3.04 -13.65 -3.31
C ILE A 97 -2.80 -13.34 -4.78
N VAL A 98 -2.18 -14.25 -5.55
CA VAL A 98 -1.94 -14.02 -6.99
C VAL A 98 -3.24 -13.74 -7.74
N VAL A 99 -4.28 -14.55 -7.51
CA VAL A 99 -5.59 -14.39 -8.14
C VAL A 99 -6.27 -13.09 -7.71
N ALA A 100 -6.12 -12.65 -6.46
CA ALA A 100 -6.67 -11.39 -5.97
C ALA A 100 -5.90 -10.16 -6.49
N THR A 101 -4.58 -10.25 -6.64
CA THR A 101 -3.74 -9.14 -7.08
C THR A 101 -3.92 -8.83 -8.58
N ILE A 102 -4.17 -9.83 -9.43
CA ILE A 102 -4.31 -9.61 -10.88
C ILE A 102 -5.47 -8.65 -11.22
N PRO A 103 -6.72 -8.85 -10.75
CA PRO A 103 -7.81 -7.90 -10.98
C PRO A 103 -7.52 -6.51 -10.42
N ALA A 104 -6.87 -6.42 -9.25
CA ALA A 104 -6.50 -5.14 -8.65
C ALA A 104 -5.47 -4.39 -9.52
N ALA A 105 -4.44 -5.07 -10.00
CA ALA A 105 -3.43 -4.49 -10.89
C ALA A 105 -4.03 -4.08 -12.25
N MET A 106 -4.90 -4.92 -12.82
CA MET A 106 -5.62 -4.60 -14.06
C MET A 106 -6.52 -3.37 -13.88
N ALA A 107 -7.29 -3.31 -12.78
CA ALA A 107 -8.11 -2.16 -12.46
C ALA A 107 -7.26 -0.89 -12.30
N GLY A 108 -6.10 -0.98 -11.64
CA GLY A 108 -5.16 0.13 -11.52
C GLY A 108 -4.74 0.70 -12.88
N VAL A 109 -4.26 -0.15 -13.79
CA VAL A 109 -3.82 0.28 -15.14
C VAL A 109 -4.97 0.81 -15.99
N LEU A 110 -6.15 0.18 -15.94
CA LEU A 110 -7.30 0.62 -16.72
C LEU A 110 -7.87 1.96 -16.22
N LEU A 111 -7.87 2.16 -14.90
CA LEU A 111 -8.41 3.36 -14.26
C LEU A 111 -7.43 4.53 -14.26
N GLU A 112 -6.12 4.30 -14.38
CA GLU A 112 -5.09 5.35 -14.45
C GLU A 112 -5.45 6.44 -15.46
N SER A 113 -5.81 6.03 -16.68
CA SER A 113 -6.21 6.95 -17.77
C SER A 113 -7.51 7.74 -17.50
N SER A 114 -8.39 7.22 -16.65
CA SER A 114 -9.62 7.91 -16.24
C SER A 114 -9.37 8.84 -15.06
N ILE A 115 -8.48 8.45 -14.14
CA ILE A 115 -8.05 9.22 -12.98
C ILE A 115 -7.33 10.49 -13.45
N ASP A 116 -6.32 10.38 -14.32
CA ASP A 116 -5.55 11.53 -14.78
C ASP A 116 -6.40 12.61 -15.47
N LYS A 117 -7.40 12.18 -16.26
CA LYS A 117 -8.31 13.10 -16.98
C LYS A 117 -9.24 13.88 -16.04
N HIS A 118 -9.73 13.25 -14.97
CA HIS A 118 -10.66 13.90 -14.04
C HIS A 118 -9.94 14.65 -12.91
N PHE A 119 -8.71 14.27 -12.55
CA PHE A 119 -7.98 14.90 -11.43
C PHE A 119 -7.28 16.20 -11.81
N HIS A 120 -6.86 16.39 -13.06
CA HIS A 120 -6.09 17.58 -13.46
C HIS A 120 -6.92 18.74 -14.00
N GLN A 121 -8.24 18.57 -14.17
CA GLN A 121 -9.12 19.59 -14.76
C GLN A 121 -10.15 20.19 -13.80
N ASP A 122 -10.51 19.52 -12.69
CA ASP A 122 -11.48 20.05 -11.72
C ASP A 122 -11.19 19.61 -10.27
N PRO A 123 -10.79 20.51 -9.36
CA PRO A 123 -10.54 20.22 -7.94
C PRO A 123 -11.78 19.68 -7.19
N ILE A 124 -12.98 19.90 -7.72
CA ILE A 124 -14.25 19.45 -7.13
C ILE A 124 -14.58 18.00 -7.57
N GLY A 125 -14.04 17.53 -8.70
CA GLY A 125 -14.31 16.21 -9.27
C GLY A 125 -13.62 15.04 -8.56
N SER A 126 -12.57 15.30 -7.77
CA SER A 126 -11.80 14.28 -7.04
C SER A 126 -12.42 13.89 -5.69
N ALA A 127 -13.32 14.71 -5.13
CA ALA A 127 -13.94 14.49 -3.84
C ALA A 127 -14.73 13.16 -3.72
N PRO A 128 -15.53 12.72 -4.72
CA PRO A 128 -16.24 11.44 -4.65
C PRO A 128 -15.31 10.23 -4.68
N MET A 129 -14.18 10.33 -5.39
CA MET A 129 -13.20 9.24 -5.48
C MET A 129 -12.35 9.13 -4.20
N VAL A 130 -11.96 10.26 -3.62
CA VAL A 130 -11.34 10.29 -2.29
C VAL A 130 -12.31 9.74 -1.25
N ALA A 131 -13.60 10.12 -1.30
CA ALA A 131 -14.62 9.59 -0.41
C ALA A 131 -14.81 8.07 -0.58
N LEU A 132 -14.80 7.56 -1.81
CA LEU A 132 -14.87 6.12 -2.09
C LEU A 132 -13.63 5.38 -1.56
N ALA A 133 -12.42 5.91 -1.78
CA ALA A 133 -11.20 5.32 -1.28
C ALA A 133 -11.19 5.25 0.27
N LEU A 134 -11.64 6.32 0.92
CA LEU A 134 -11.80 6.37 2.39
C LEU A 134 -12.89 5.41 2.89
N LEU A 135 -14.02 5.29 2.16
CA LEU A 135 -15.08 4.33 2.47
C LEU A 135 -14.60 2.89 2.37
N LEU A 136 -13.87 2.54 1.32
CA LEU A 136 -13.31 1.20 1.12
C LEU A 136 -12.26 0.88 2.20
N MET A 137 -11.40 1.84 2.56
CA MET A 137 -10.48 1.70 3.70
C MET A 137 -11.23 1.51 5.02
N GLY A 138 -12.28 2.29 5.28
CA GLY A 138 -13.13 2.17 6.47
C GLY A 138 -13.89 0.84 6.55
N MET A 139 -14.34 0.30 5.42
CA MET A 139 -14.97 -1.02 5.36
C MET A 139 -13.99 -2.15 5.64
N GLY A 140 -12.77 -2.07 5.10
CA GLY A 140 -11.71 -3.04 5.39
C GLY A 140 -11.35 -3.09 6.88
N LEU A 141 -11.48 -1.95 7.56
CA LEU A 141 -11.30 -1.78 9.00
C LEU A 141 -12.39 -2.42 9.87
N LEU A 142 -13.64 -2.34 9.43
CA LEU A 142 -14.81 -2.83 10.16
C LEU A 142 -15.05 -4.33 9.96
N LEU A 143 -14.49 -4.91 8.91
CA LEU A 143 -14.64 -6.33 8.55
C LEU A 143 -13.41 -7.18 8.93
N GLY A 144 -12.34 -6.55 9.42
CA GLY A 144 -11.11 -7.19 9.89
C GLY A 144 -11.13 -7.56 11.36
#